data_AF-A0AB94IFL1-F1
#
_entry.id   AF-A0AB94IFL1-F1
#
_cell.length_a   1.000
_cell.length_b   1.000
_cell.length_c   1.000
_cell.angle_alpha   90.00
_cell.angle_beta   90.00
_cell.angle_gamma   90.00
#
_symmetry.space_group_name_H-M   'P 1'
#
loop_
_entity.id
_entity.type
_entity.pdbx_description
1 polymer ?
#
loop_
_entity_poly.entity_id
_entity_poly.type
_entity_poly.pdbx_seq_one_letter_code
_entity_poly.pdbx_strand_id
1 'polypeptide(L)'
;MFVHEMGHMYAAKRMKLPVSPAVFIPFMGAVIGLKEMPKSAKDEGFLAYMGPLFGLLAFLPAIPLYLYTHHSFWALLIYLGGMINLFNLIPITPLDGGRIAAGISTKLWGLGIVLLLAFSVMHFSIIGFIIVIIGSKEWYKLYKKQKSLNKDKMEVQELEHLILKLKQESHDFDSVQELTKKVKLETSNQEITETINHLNSKIDEIKKELYLQQLSGVHTLSEEDSDNNQQVVEGILNNLAEKIAKFKTEVETTETYYKTSKKTKVQLFLIYLGLIIALSISYFYGNEILMSHPEIQKIMNR
;
A
#
# COMPACT_ATOMS: atom_id res chain seq x y z
N MET A 1 -20.65 4.61 -14.71
CA MET A 1 -19.69 3.51 -14.44
C MET A 1 -18.70 3.30 -15.56
N PHE A 2 -19.11 2.93 -16.79
CA PHE A 2 -18.12 2.72 -17.86
C PHE A 2 -17.15 3.90 -18.06
N VAL A 3 -17.67 5.13 -18.18
CA VAL A 3 -16.83 6.33 -18.34
C VAL A 3 -15.92 6.59 -17.12
N HIS A 4 -16.38 6.25 -15.92
CA HIS A 4 -15.57 6.31 -14.70
C HIS A 4 -14.37 5.36 -14.82
N GLU A 5 -14.58 4.11 -15.22
CA GLU A 5 -13.49 3.15 -15.46
C GLU A 5 -12.53 3.60 -16.58
N MET A 6 -13.05 4.28 -17.61
CA MET A 6 -12.20 4.89 -18.64
C MET A 6 -11.27 5.97 -18.06
N GLY A 7 -11.69 6.67 -17.00
CA GLY A 7 -10.85 7.61 -16.26
C GLY A 7 -9.62 6.95 -15.65
N HIS A 8 -9.79 5.80 -14.99
CA HIS A 8 -8.67 5.01 -14.49
C HIS A 8 -7.76 4.52 -15.62
N MET A 9 -8.32 4.01 -16.72
CA MET A 9 -7.50 3.58 -17.86
C MET A 9 -6.72 4.74 -18.49
N TYR A 10 -7.34 5.92 -18.57
CA TYR A 10 -6.68 7.12 -19.06
C TYR A 10 -5.48 7.49 -18.18
N ALA A 11 -5.63 7.51 -16.86
CA ALA A 11 -4.52 7.75 -15.95
C ALA A 11 -3.42 6.70 -16.08
N ALA A 12 -3.78 5.42 -16.11
CA ALA A 12 -2.81 4.34 -16.22
C ALA A 12 -2.00 4.43 -17.52
N LYS A 13 -2.66 4.69 -18.66
CA LYS A 13 -2.00 4.94 -19.95
C LYS A 13 -1.07 6.15 -19.90
N ARG A 14 -1.51 7.26 -19.29
CA ARG A 14 -0.69 8.46 -19.11
C ARG A 14 0.58 8.19 -18.31
N MET A 15 0.47 7.31 -17.31
CA MET A 15 1.56 6.88 -16.45
C MET A 15 2.39 5.75 -17.05
N LYS A 16 2.05 5.28 -18.27
CA LYS A 16 2.67 4.15 -18.96
C LYS A 16 2.64 2.85 -18.13
N LEU A 17 1.63 2.69 -17.29
CA LEU A 17 1.44 1.47 -16.50
C LEU A 17 0.83 0.36 -17.39
N PRO A 18 1.36 -0.87 -17.32
CA PRO A 18 0.77 -2.01 -18.01
C PRO A 18 -0.59 -2.35 -17.38
N VAL A 19 -1.66 -2.15 -18.15
CA VAL A 19 -3.03 -2.47 -17.73
C VAL A 19 -3.57 -3.69 -18.47
N SER A 20 -4.33 -4.51 -17.76
CA SER A 20 -5.16 -5.54 -18.37
C SER A 20 -6.45 -4.92 -18.94
N PRO A 21 -7.10 -5.56 -19.92
CA PRO A 21 -8.42 -5.15 -20.40
C PRO A 21 -9.41 -5.04 -19.22
N ALA A 22 -10.30 -4.06 -19.27
CA ALA A 22 -11.36 -3.93 -18.27
C ALA A 22 -12.32 -5.14 -18.35
N VAL A 23 -12.52 -5.83 -17.23
CA VAL A 23 -13.48 -6.94 -17.14
C VAL A 23 -14.72 -6.44 -16.42
N PHE A 24 -15.88 -6.53 -17.08
CA PHE A 24 -17.14 -6.14 -16.46
C PHE A 24 -17.63 -7.25 -15.52
N ILE A 25 -17.62 -6.97 -14.22
CA ILE A 25 -18.17 -7.86 -13.20
C ILE A 25 -19.59 -7.36 -12.87
N PRO A 26 -20.62 -8.21 -13.03
CA PRO A 26 -21.98 -7.86 -12.63
C PRO A 26 -22.03 -7.34 -11.19
N PHE A 27 -22.79 -6.27 -10.95
CA PHE A 27 -22.97 -5.61 -9.64
C PHE A 27 -21.74 -4.89 -9.04
N MET A 28 -20.51 -5.15 -9.51
CA MET A 28 -19.29 -4.46 -9.07
C MET A 28 -18.81 -3.39 -10.05
N GLY A 29 -19.21 -3.45 -11.33
CA GLY A 29 -18.73 -2.54 -12.38
C GLY A 29 -17.59 -3.15 -13.20
N ALA A 30 -16.85 -2.34 -13.97
CA ALA A 30 -15.69 -2.85 -14.69
C ALA A 30 -14.48 -2.81 -13.78
N VAL A 31 -13.77 -3.91 -13.62
CA VAL A 31 -12.53 -3.96 -12.84
C VAL A 31 -11.36 -3.99 -13.80
N ILE A 32 -10.41 -3.09 -13.59
CA ILE A 32 -9.15 -3.06 -14.34
C ILE A 32 -8.07 -3.72 -13.47
N GLY A 33 -7.48 -4.79 -13.99
CA GLY A 33 -6.29 -5.37 -13.40
C GLY A 33 -5.07 -4.52 -13.72
N LEU A 34 -4.46 -3.92 -12.70
CA LEU A 34 -3.11 -3.34 -12.82
C LEU A 34 -2.09 -4.49 -12.78
N LYS A 35 -1.24 -4.60 -13.82
CA LYS A 35 -0.15 -5.59 -13.82
C LYS A 35 1.03 -5.13 -12.96
N GLU A 36 1.16 -3.82 -12.77
CA GLU A 36 2.16 -3.19 -11.91
C GLU A 36 1.48 -2.17 -11.00
N MET A 37 1.91 -2.12 -9.73
CA MET A 37 1.46 -1.10 -8.79
C MET A 37 2.10 0.26 -9.15
N PRO A 38 1.39 1.39 -8.92
CA PRO A 38 1.96 2.72 -9.09
C PRO A 38 3.26 2.89 -8.28
N LYS A 39 4.19 3.74 -8.76
CA LYS A 39 5.51 3.93 -8.12
C LYS A 39 5.46 4.80 -6.87
N SER A 40 4.37 5.52 -6.64
CA SER A 40 4.18 6.39 -5.48
C SER A 40 2.71 6.46 -5.06
N ALA A 41 2.46 6.79 -3.78
CA ALA A 41 1.11 6.99 -3.26
C ALA A 41 0.40 8.18 -3.94
N LYS A 42 1.16 9.18 -4.41
CA LYS A 42 0.63 10.30 -5.20
C LYS A 42 0.09 9.82 -6.54
N ASP A 43 0.85 8.95 -7.21
CA ASP A 43 0.52 8.39 -8.51
C ASP A 43 -0.68 7.44 -8.41
N GLU A 44 -0.73 6.63 -7.34
CA GLU A 44 -1.90 5.82 -7.01
C GLU A 44 -3.14 6.69 -6.75
N GLY A 45 -2.99 7.78 -5.98
CA GLY A 45 -4.06 8.73 -5.74
C GLY A 45 -4.53 9.44 -7.00
N PHE A 46 -3.62 9.81 -7.92
CA PHE A 46 -3.99 10.38 -9.22
C PHE A 46 -4.76 9.37 -10.08
N LEU A 47 -4.30 8.12 -10.16
CA LEU A 47 -4.99 7.04 -10.86
C LEU A 47 -6.42 6.84 -10.35
N ALA A 48 -6.59 6.76 -9.03
CA ALA A 48 -7.88 6.61 -8.39
C ALA A 48 -8.77 7.85 -8.55
N TYR A 49 -8.21 9.06 -8.52
CA TYR A 49 -8.96 10.31 -8.71
C TYR A 49 -9.60 10.44 -10.10
N MET A 50 -8.92 9.96 -11.14
CA MET A 50 -9.41 10.13 -12.51
C MET A 50 -10.72 9.38 -12.79
N GLY A 51 -11.03 8.32 -12.04
CA GLY A 51 -12.30 7.60 -12.16
C GLY A 51 -13.50 8.47 -11.79
N PRO A 52 -13.61 8.92 -10.53
CA PRO A 52 -14.66 9.83 -10.08
C PRO A 52 -14.73 11.14 -10.88
N LEU A 53 -13.59 11.67 -11.33
CA LEU A 53 -13.56 12.86 -12.20
C LEU A 53 -14.24 12.61 -13.54
N PHE A 54 -13.91 11.52 -14.22
CA PHE A 54 -14.54 11.16 -15.48
C PHE A 54 -16.01 10.77 -15.27
N GLY A 55 -16.32 10.17 -14.13
CA GLY A 55 -17.69 9.92 -13.70
C GLY A 55 -18.52 11.20 -13.58
N LEU A 56 -17.98 12.26 -12.99
CA LEU A 56 -18.59 13.59 -12.96
C LEU A 56 -18.81 14.13 -14.38
N LEU A 57 -17.78 14.09 -15.22
CA LEU A 57 -17.86 14.58 -16.60
C LEU A 57 -18.91 13.83 -17.44
N ALA A 58 -19.15 12.54 -17.13
CA ALA A 58 -20.09 11.70 -17.86
C ALA A 58 -21.55 12.14 -17.69
N PHE A 59 -21.94 12.57 -16.48
CA PHE A 59 -23.31 13.00 -16.21
C PHE A 59 -23.48 14.53 -16.24
N LEU A 60 -22.40 15.31 -16.30
CA LEU A 60 -22.47 16.77 -16.37
C LEU A 60 -23.42 17.30 -17.47
N PRO A 61 -23.46 16.74 -18.69
CA PRO A 61 -24.40 17.18 -19.73
C PRO A 61 -25.88 16.96 -19.38
N ALA A 62 -26.19 16.06 -18.43
CA ALA A 62 -27.55 15.82 -17.99
C ALA A 62 -28.17 17.03 -17.30
N ILE A 63 -27.36 17.91 -16.70
CA ILE A 63 -27.83 19.13 -16.03
C ILE A 63 -28.54 20.08 -17.03
N PRO A 64 -27.88 20.59 -18.09
CA PRO A 64 -28.57 21.45 -19.06
C PRO A 64 -29.67 20.71 -19.84
N LEU A 65 -29.52 19.41 -20.09
CA LEU A 65 -30.56 18.62 -20.75
C LEU A 65 -31.83 18.50 -19.89
N TYR A 66 -31.68 18.36 -18.57
CA TYR A 66 -32.82 18.43 -17.65
C TYR A 66 -33.48 19.81 -17.69
N LEU A 67 -32.68 20.88 -17.63
CA LEU A 67 -33.20 22.26 -17.65
C LEU A 67 -34.00 22.57 -18.93
N TYR A 68 -33.67 21.94 -20.06
CA TYR A 68 -34.37 22.15 -21.32
C TYR A 68 -35.57 21.21 -21.51
N THR A 69 -35.43 19.93 -21.16
CA THR A 69 -36.46 18.91 -21.45
C THR A 69 -37.43 18.66 -20.30
N HIS A 70 -37.03 19.01 -19.07
CA HIS A 70 -37.71 18.67 -17.81
C HIS A 70 -37.96 17.17 -17.60
N HIS A 71 -37.29 16.30 -18.37
CA HIS A 71 -37.54 14.86 -18.31
C HIS A 71 -36.83 14.22 -17.10
N SER A 72 -37.58 13.46 -16.29
CA SER A 72 -37.13 12.82 -15.04
C SER A 72 -35.89 11.94 -15.20
N PHE A 73 -35.72 11.32 -16.37
CA PHE A 73 -34.52 10.55 -16.73
C PHE A 73 -33.20 11.30 -16.48
N TRP A 74 -33.12 12.58 -16.86
CA TRP A 74 -31.89 13.36 -16.69
C TRP A 74 -31.62 13.66 -15.22
N ALA A 75 -32.67 13.95 -14.45
CA ALA A 75 -32.57 14.11 -13.00
C ALA A 75 -32.06 12.84 -12.30
N LEU A 76 -32.59 11.69 -12.71
CA LEU A 76 -32.13 10.38 -12.24
C LEU A 76 -30.65 10.15 -12.56
N LEU A 77 -30.20 10.54 -13.76
CA LEU A 77 -28.80 10.39 -14.15
C LEU A 77 -27.86 11.28 -13.32
N ILE A 78 -28.27 12.52 -13.01
CA ILE A 78 -27.51 13.42 -12.12
C ILE A 78 -27.45 12.83 -10.71
N TYR A 79 -28.58 12.38 -10.17
CA TYR A 79 -28.67 11.80 -8.83
C TYR A 79 -27.82 10.53 -8.69
N LEU A 80 -28.05 9.53 -9.55
CA LEU A 80 -27.30 8.26 -9.51
C LEU A 80 -25.83 8.47 -9.85
N GLY A 81 -25.54 9.35 -10.82
CA GLY A 81 -24.18 9.73 -11.18
C GLY A 81 -23.43 10.36 -10.01
N GLY A 82 -24.03 11.35 -9.34
CA GLY A 82 -23.48 11.97 -8.14
C GLY A 82 -23.29 10.95 -7.02
N MET A 83 -24.32 10.17 -6.71
CA MET A 83 -24.32 9.17 -5.63
C MET A 83 -23.19 8.13 -5.80
N ILE A 84 -23.08 7.52 -6.98
CA ILE A 84 -22.12 6.44 -7.21
C ILE A 84 -20.68 6.96 -7.16
N ASN A 85 -20.41 8.15 -7.71
CA ASN A 85 -19.08 8.75 -7.65
C ASN A 85 -18.72 9.25 -6.25
N LEU A 86 -19.69 9.79 -5.48
CA LEU A 86 -19.49 10.12 -4.06
C LEU A 86 -19.17 8.89 -3.22
N PHE A 87 -19.90 7.79 -3.46
CA PHE A 87 -19.65 6.54 -2.77
C PHE A 87 -18.21 6.06 -3.03
N ASN A 88 -17.76 6.08 -4.28
CA ASN A 88 -16.38 5.73 -4.61
C ASN A 88 -15.34 6.69 -4.02
N LEU A 89 -15.71 7.92 -3.65
CA LEU A 89 -14.80 8.85 -2.97
C LEU A 89 -14.72 8.65 -1.46
N ILE A 90 -15.47 7.73 -0.83
CA ILE A 90 -15.32 7.47 0.60
C ILE A 90 -13.87 7.02 0.88
N PRO A 91 -13.17 7.60 1.87
CA PRO A 91 -11.76 7.31 2.10
C PRO A 91 -11.57 5.96 2.81
N ILE A 92 -11.81 4.86 2.10
CA ILE A 92 -11.62 3.47 2.56
C ILE A 92 -11.38 2.54 1.36
N THR A 93 -10.42 1.62 1.43
CA THR A 93 -10.28 0.55 0.42
C THR A 93 -11.40 -0.48 0.58
N PRO A 94 -12.00 -1.01 -0.50
CA PRO A 94 -11.53 -1.01 -1.90
C PRO A 94 -11.97 0.17 -2.77
N LEU A 95 -12.61 1.20 -2.21
CA LEU A 95 -13.11 2.36 -2.96
C LEU A 95 -11.95 3.29 -3.36
N ASP A 96 -12.14 4.07 -4.42
CA ASP A 96 -11.11 4.98 -4.97
C ASP A 96 -10.63 6.01 -3.96
N GLY A 97 -11.56 6.54 -3.14
CA GLY A 97 -11.29 7.47 -2.08
C GLY A 97 -10.23 6.96 -1.11
N GLY A 98 -10.14 5.64 -0.93
CA GLY A 98 -9.11 5.06 -0.12
C GLY A 98 -7.70 5.19 -0.68
N ARG A 99 -7.55 4.95 -1.98
CA ARG A 99 -6.29 5.12 -2.73
C ARG A 99 -5.91 6.60 -2.85
N ILE A 100 -6.89 7.48 -3.03
CA ILE A 100 -6.69 8.93 -3.00
C ILE A 100 -6.21 9.39 -1.61
N ALA A 101 -6.86 8.89 -0.54
CA ALA A 101 -6.48 9.20 0.84
C ALA A 101 -5.07 8.70 1.18
N ALA A 102 -4.64 7.55 0.68
CA ALA A 102 -3.27 7.05 0.87
C ALA A 102 -2.19 8.02 0.34
N GLY A 103 -2.47 8.70 -0.78
CA GLY A 103 -1.60 9.75 -1.35
C GLY A 103 -1.59 11.06 -0.56
N ILE A 104 -2.64 11.33 0.23
CA ILE A 104 -2.80 12.54 1.04
C ILE A 104 -2.31 12.29 2.49
N SER A 105 -3.00 11.42 3.22
CA SER A 105 -2.74 11.08 4.61
C SER A 105 -3.53 9.84 5.04
N THR A 106 -2.86 8.89 5.69
CA THR A 106 -3.46 7.69 6.30
C THR A 106 -4.47 7.99 7.40
N LYS A 107 -4.51 9.22 7.93
CA LYS A 107 -5.52 9.66 8.91
C LYS A 107 -6.90 9.85 8.29
N LEU A 108 -6.98 10.32 7.03
CA LEU A 108 -8.26 10.43 6.31
C LEU A 108 -8.91 9.07 6.16
N TRP A 109 -8.09 8.04 6.03
CA TRP A 109 -8.53 6.66 5.89
C TRP A 109 -9.25 6.14 7.14
N GLY A 110 -8.70 6.44 8.32
CA GLY A 110 -9.36 6.13 9.60
C GLY A 110 -10.71 6.85 9.75
N LEU A 111 -10.81 8.11 9.31
CA LEU A 111 -12.09 8.84 9.29
C LEU A 111 -13.13 8.15 8.39
N GLY A 112 -12.74 7.69 7.20
CA GLY A 112 -13.62 6.96 6.29
C GLY A 112 -14.16 5.66 6.87
N ILE A 113 -13.31 4.90 7.58
CA ILE A 113 -13.72 3.69 8.31
C ILE A 113 -14.79 4.01 9.35
N VAL A 114 -14.59 5.04 10.18
CA VAL A 114 -15.56 5.43 11.22
C VAL A 114 -16.89 5.87 10.60
N LEU A 115 -16.84 6.71 9.56
CA LEU A 115 -18.04 7.20 8.88
C LEU A 115 -18.82 6.06 8.22
N LEU A 116 -18.13 5.16 7.51
CA LEU A 116 -18.79 4.04 6.85
C LEU A 116 -19.33 3.02 7.86
N LEU A 117 -18.64 2.79 8.98
CA LEU A 117 -19.15 1.94 10.04
C LEU A 117 -20.44 2.52 10.65
N ALA A 118 -20.44 3.81 10.98
CA ALA A 118 -21.63 4.49 11.50
C ALA A 118 -22.82 4.39 10.51
N PHE A 119 -22.57 4.66 9.23
CA PHE A 119 -23.56 4.50 8.17
C PHE A 119 -24.08 3.05 8.06
N SER A 120 -23.17 2.07 8.13
CA SER A 120 -23.51 0.64 8.01
C SER A 120 -24.40 0.18 9.16
N VAL A 121 -24.14 0.67 10.38
CA VAL A 121 -24.97 0.39 11.57
C VAL A 121 -26.35 1.03 11.44
N MET A 122 -26.43 2.29 11.01
CA MET A 122 -27.71 3.00 10.87
C MET A 122 -28.63 2.38 9.82
N HIS A 123 -28.07 1.89 8.71
CA HIS A 123 -28.83 1.36 7.58
C HIS A 123 -28.82 -0.18 7.48
N PHE A 124 -28.25 -0.89 8.46
CA PHE A 124 -28.06 -2.34 8.44
C PHE A 124 -27.46 -2.87 7.12
N SER A 125 -26.49 -2.13 6.57
CA SER A 125 -25.89 -2.45 5.27
C SER A 125 -24.83 -3.54 5.38
N ILE A 126 -25.16 -4.76 4.94
CA ILE A 126 -24.24 -5.91 4.91
C ILE A 126 -22.98 -5.58 4.09
N ILE A 127 -23.15 -4.94 2.93
CA ILE A 127 -22.04 -4.54 2.04
C ILE A 127 -21.11 -3.54 2.75
N GLY A 128 -21.69 -2.58 3.48
CA GLY A 128 -20.93 -1.60 4.24
C GLY A 128 -20.04 -2.25 5.30
N PHE A 129 -20.56 -3.24 6.04
CA PHE A 129 -19.75 -4.00 7.01
C PHE A 129 -18.59 -4.76 6.35
N ILE A 130 -18.81 -5.39 5.20
CA ILE A 130 -17.75 -6.10 4.45
C ILE A 130 -16.63 -5.12 4.07
N ILE A 131 -17.00 -3.95 3.53
CA ILE A 131 -16.04 -2.92 3.15
C ILE A 131 -15.26 -2.41 4.37
N VAL A 132 -15.93 -2.20 5.52
CA VAL A 132 -15.27 -1.79 6.76
C VAL A 132 -14.24 -2.82 7.23
N ILE A 133 -14.56 -4.11 7.20
CA ILE A 133 -13.63 -5.18 7.63
C ILE A 133 -12.39 -5.20 6.73
N ILE A 134 -12.58 -5.19 5.40
CA ILE A 134 -11.49 -5.20 4.42
C ILE A 134 -10.63 -3.94 4.56
N GLY A 135 -11.29 -2.77 4.60
CA GLY A 135 -10.61 -1.48 4.71
C GLY A 135 -9.84 -1.32 6.02
N SER A 136 -10.36 -1.83 7.13
CA SER A 136 -9.68 -1.78 8.44
C SER A 136 -8.40 -2.62 8.47
N LYS A 137 -8.42 -3.82 7.87
CA LYS A 137 -7.25 -4.69 7.76
C LYS A 137 -6.14 -4.02 6.94
N GLU A 138 -6.49 -3.45 5.79
CA GLU A 138 -5.52 -2.78 4.93
C GLU A 138 -4.98 -1.49 5.58
N TRP A 139 -5.85 -0.70 6.22
CA TRP A 139 -5.44 0.48 6.98
C TRP A 139 -4.46 0.15 8.10
N TYR A 140 -4.73 -0.88 8.87
CA TYR A 140 -3.83 -1.31 9.94
C TYR A 140 -2.46 -1.73 9.40
N LYS A 141 -2.43 -2.48 8.28
CA LYS A 141 -1.19 -2.87 7.61
C LYS A 141 -0.38 -1.66 7.16
N LEU A 142 -1.02 -0.68 6.50
CA LEU A 142 -0.36 0.54 6.05
C LEU A 142 0.11 1.42 7.21
N TYR A 143 -0.73 1.57 8.24
CA TYR A 143 -0.40 2.35 9.44
C TYR A 143 0.82 1.75 10.16
N LYS A 144 0.84 0.43 10.35
CA LYS A 144 1.98 -0.27 10.97
C LYS A 144 3.26 -0.07 10.15
N LYS A 145 3.19 -0.22 8.83
CA LYS A 145 4.34 -0.05 7.92
C LYS A 145 4.90 1.38 7.94
N GLN A 146 4.03 2.40 7.98
CA GLN A 146 4.48 3.79 8.13
C GLN A 146 5.08 4.09 9.50
N LYS A 147 4.55 3.48 10.56
CA LYS A 147 5.05 3.66 11.93
C LYS A 147 6.39 2.96 12.14
N SER A 148 6.61 1.79 11.54
CA SER A 148 7.86 1.04 11.64
C SER A 148 8.98 1.63 10.79
N LEU A 149 8.67 2.37 9.71
CA LEU A 149 9.66 2.86 8.74
C LEU A 149 10.90 3.53 9.36
N ASN A 150 10.75 4.38 10.38
CA ASN A 150 11.92 5.00 11.02
C ASN A 150 12.76 3.99 11.81
N LYS A 151 12.10 3.03 12.47
CA LYS A 151 12.78 1.92 13.16
C LYS A 151 13.49 1.03 12.15
N ASP A 152 12.81 0.66 11.07
CA ASP A 152 13.34 -0.22 10.02
C ASP A 152 14.56 0.43 9.33
N LYS A 153 14.56 1.77 9.16
CA LYS A 153 15.74 2.51 8.68
C LYS A 153 16.93 2.44 9.62
N MET A 154 16.71 2.65 10.92
CA MET A 154 17.77 2.55 11.91
C MET A 154 18.33 1.12 11.94
N GLU A 155 17.45 0.12 11.88
CA GLU A 155 17.82 -1.29 11.81
C GLU A 155 18.67 -1.60 10.57
N VAL A 156 18.29 -1.11 9.39
CA VAL A 156 19.09 -1.26 8.16
C VAL A 156 20.48 -0.62 8.30
N GLN A 157 20.57 0.59 8.87
CA GLN A 157 21.84 1.28 9.06
C GLN A 157 22.79 0.52 10.02
N GLU A 158 22.24 -0.03 11.11
CA GLU A 158 22.99 -0.87 12.06
C GLU A 158 23.47 -2.17 11.40
N LEU A 159 22.60 -2.82 10.62
CA LEU A 159 22.93 -4.04 9.87
C LEU A 159 24.02 -3.80 8.81
N GLU A 160 23.97 -2.68 8.08
CA GLU A 160 25.02 -2.30 7.12
C GLU A 160 26.36 -2.07 7.80
N HIS A 161 26.37 -1.42 8.96
CA HIS A 161 27.58 -1.22 9.73
C HIS A 161 28.12 -2.54 10.30
N LEU A 162 27.24 -3.44 10.76
CA LEU A 162 27.64 -4.76 11.22
C LEU A 162 28.24 -5.60 10.10
N ILE A 163 27.63 -5.65 8.91
CA ILE A 163 28.15 -6.52 7.84
C ILE A 163 29.52 -6.05 7.35
N LEU A 164 29.80 -4.74 7.38
CA LEU A 164 31.13 -4.20 7.11
C LEU A 164 32.14 -4.65 8.17
N LYS A 165 31.78 -4.57 9.46
CA LYS A 165 32.64 -5.06 10.55
C LYS A 165 32.88 -6.56 10.48
N LEU A 166 31.83 -7.36 10.25
CA LEU A 166 31.96 -8.82 10.12
C LEU A 166 32.85 -9.23 8.95
N LYS A 167 32.81 -8.48 7.83
CA LYS A 167 33.72 -8.74 6.70
C LYS A 167 35.17 -8.36 7.01
N GLN A 168 35.39 -7.36 7.87
CA GLN A 168 36.73 -6.92 8.26
C GLN A 168 37.34 -7.82 9.36
N GLU A 169 36.52 -8.30 10.29
CA GLU A 169 36.89 -9.13 11.43
C GLU A 169 36.54 -10.62 11.21
N SER A 170 36.36 -11.05 9.95
CA SER A 170 35.90 -12.40 9.60
C SER A 170 36.79 -13.54 10.12
N HIS A 171 38.03 -13.21 10.47
CA HIS A 171 39.04 -14.13 10.98
C HIS A 171 38.97 -14.30 12.51
N ASP A 172 38.28 -13.40 13.22
CA ASP A 172 38.09 -13.48 14.67
C ASP A 172 36.66 -13.96 14.98
N PHE A 173 36.54 -15.27 15.18
CA PHE A 173 35.26 -15.91 15.44
C PHE A 173 34.61 -15.53 16.77
N ASP A 174 35.36 -15.03 17.76
CA ASP A 174 34.77 -14.53 19.01
C ASP A 174 34.12 -13.16 18.79
N SER A 175 34.83 -12.25 18.10
CA SER A 175 34.28 -10.95 17.71
C SER A 175 33.05 -11.09 16.81
N VAL A 176 33.06 -12.02 15.86
CA VAL A 176 31.90 -12.32 15.00
C VAL A 176 30.68 -12.76 15.82
N GLN A 177 30.86 -13.64 16.81
CA GLN A 177 29.75 -14.11 17.65
C GLN A 177 29.20 -13.02 18.59
N GLU A 178 30.05 -12.13 19.11
CA GLU A 178 29.60 -11.01 19.94
C GLU A 178 28.76 -10.01 19.12
N LEU A 179 29.23 -9.66 17.92
CA LEU A 179 28.54 -8.76 17.00
C LEU A 179 27.19 -9.33 16.54
N THR A 180 27.14 -10.61 16.17
CA THR A 180 25.89 -11.25 15.73
C THR A 180 24.86 -11.39 16.86
N LYS A 181 25.31 -11.61 18.10
CA LYS A 181 24.42 -11.71 19.27
C LYS A 181 23.74 -10.38 19.58
N LYS A 182 24.45 -9.26 19.44
CA LYS A 182 23.89 -7.92 19.63
C LYS A 182 22.79 -7.63 18.60
N VAL A 183 23.05 -7.89 17.32
CA VAL A 183 22.07 -7.65 16.25
C VAL A 183 20.88 -8.60 16.31
N LYS A 184 21.05 -9.85 16.75
CA LYS A 184 19.94 -10.78 16.96
C LYS A 184 18.89 -10.24 17.96
N LEU A 185 19.31 -9.43 18.94
CA LEU A 185 18.39 -8.82 19.92
C LEU A 185 17.64 -7.60 19.37
N GLU A 186 18.20 -6.96 18.34
CA GLU A 186 17.69 -5.70 17.79
C GLU A 186 16.91 -5.90 16.48
N THR A 187 17.25 -6.92 15.69
CA THR A 187 16.62 -7.16 14.39
C THR A 187 15.22 -7.75 14.51
N SER A 188 14.30 -7.22 13.70
CA SER A 188 12.93 -7.72 13.57
C SER A 188 12.74 -8.64 12.36
N ASN A 189 13.78 -8.78 11.51
CA ASN A 189 13.73 -9.57 10.29
C ASN A 189 14.07 -11.05 10.54
N GLN A 190 13.12 -11.94 10.27
CA GLN A 190 13.29 -13.39 10.48
C GLN A 190 14.34 -14.01 9.55
N GLU A 191 14.39 -13.63 8.26
CA GLU A 191 15.36 -14.19 7.31
C GLU A 191 16.80 -13.83 7.68
N ILE A 192 17.02 -12.62 8.21
CA ILE A 192 18.32 -12.15 8.71
C ILE A 192 18.68 -12.92 9.99
N THR A 193 17.73 -13.07 10.92
CA THR A 193 17.92 -13.84 12.16
C THR A 193 18.30 -15.28 11.89
N GLU A 194 17.65 -15.95 10.93
CA GLU A 194 17.96 -17.32 10.53
C GLU A 194 19.38 -17.44 9.96
N THR A 195 19.78 -16.48 9.12
CA THR A 195 21.13 -16.46 8.52
C THR A 195 22.21 -16.23 9.57
N ILE A 196 21.94 -15.35 10.55
CA ILE A 196 22.81 -15.14 11.71
C ILE A 196 22.92 -16.41 12.57
N ASN A 197 21.81 -17.12 12.80
CA ASN A 197 21.85 -18.38 13.56
C ASN A 197 22.67 -19.44 12.82
N HIS A 198 22.54 -19.52 11.50
CA HIS A 198 23.33 -20.43 10.67
C HIS A 198 24.83 -20.09 10.74
N LEU A 199 25.18 -18.80 10.66
CA LEU A 199 26.56 -18.33 10.83
C LEU A 199 27.14 -18.76 12.18
N ASN A 200 26.41 -18.48 13.28
CA ASN A 200 26.87 -18.81 14.63
C ASN A 200 27.02 -20.33 14.82
N SER A 201 26.08 -21.12 14.31
CA SER A 201 26.16 -22.59 14.37
C SER A 201 27.38 -23.12 13.61
N LYS A 202 27.71 -22.54 12.45
CA LYS A 202 28.87 -22.98 11.67
C LYS A 202 30.18 -22.59 12.33
N ILE A 203 30.23 -21.41 12.95
CA ILE A 203 31.39 -20.99 13.75
C ILE A 203 31.61 -21.92 14.96
N ASP A 204 30.54 -22.31 15.66
CA ASP A 204 30.63 -23.26 16.78
C ASP A 204 31.16 -24.63 16.33
N GLU A 205 30.76 -25.10 15.15
CA GLU A 205 31.25 -26.34 14.55
C GLU A 205 32.76 -26.25 14.25
N ILE A 206 33.20 -25.17 13.58
CA ILE A 206 34.62 -24.91 13.27
C ILE A 206 35.47 -24.84 14.55
N LYS A 207 35.01 -24.10 15.58
CA LYS A 207 35.71 -24.02 16.88
C LYS A 207 35.85 -25.39 17.54
N LYS A 208 34.81 -26.23 17.47
CA LYS A 208 34.83 -27.57 18.03
C LYS A 208 35.80 -28.49 17.30
N GLU A 209 35.84 -28.43 15.98
CA GLU A 209 36.81 -29.17 15.16
C GLU A 209 38.25 -28.76 15.52
N LEU A 210 38.52 -27.45 15.58
CA LEU A 210 39.83 -26.91 16.00
C LEU A 210 40.25 -27.41 17.39
N TYR A 211 39.33 -27.41 18.36
CA TYR A 211 39.62 -27.85 19.73
C TYR A 211 39.88 -29.37 19.81
N LEU A 212 39.09 -30.18 19.11
CA LEU A 212 39.30 -31.63 19.04
C LEU A 212 40.63 -31.99 18.38
N GLN A 213 41.03 -31.22 17.37
CA GLN A 213 42.29 -31.43 16.66
C GLN A 213 43.51 -31.07 17.52
N GLN A 214 43.44 -29.97 18.28
CA GLN A 214 44.45 -29.61 19.29
C GLN A 214 44.63 -30.71 20.34
N LEU A 215 43.55 -31.35 20.80
CA LEU A 215 43.61 -32.46 21.75
C LEU A 215 44.18 -33.75 21.14
N SER A 216 44.01 -33.96 19.84
CA SER A 216 44.47 -35.15 19.12
C SER A 216 45.97 -35.16 18.77
N GLY A 217 46.66 -34.03 18.92
CA GLY A 217 48.10 -33.89 18.64
C GLY A 217 48.47 -33.86 17.14
N VAL A 218 47.48 -33.86 16.24
CA VAL A 218 47.70 -33.75 14.79
C VAL A 218 47.88 -32.28 14.41
N HIS A 219 49.12 -31.80 14.41
CA HIS A 219 49.50 -30.42 14.05
C HIS A 219 49.63 -30.18 12.54
N THR A 220 48.61 -30.56 11.76
CA THR A 220 48.53 -30.12 10.35
C THR A 220 47.11 -29.66 10.07
N LEU A 221 46.86 -28.36 10.22
CA LEU A 221 45.95 -27.70 9.29
C LEU A 221 46.65 -27.80 7.94
N SER A 222 46.06 -28.51 6.97
CA SER A 222 46.43 -28.19 5.60
C SER A 222 45.96 -26.75 5.37
N GLU A 223 46.72 -25.94 4.65
CA GLU A 223 46.26 -24.60 4.25
C GLU A 223 44.89 -24.69 3.54
N GLU A 224 44.57 -25.82 2.91
CA GLU A 224 43.28 -26.11 2.28
C GLU A 224 42.09 -26.16 3.26
N ASP A 225 42.24 -26.75 4.46
CA ASP A 225 41.12 -26.86 5.43
C ASP A 225 40.79 -25.50 6.08
N SER A 226 41.82 -24.69 6.31
CA SER A 226 41.69 -23.29 6.77
C SER A 226 40.97 -22.44 5.72
N ASP A 227 41.43 -22.50 4.46
CA ASP A 227 40.83 -21.76 3.35
C ASP A 227 39.38 -22.19 3.10
N ASN A 228 39.06 -23.48 3.21
CA ASN A 228 37.71 -23.99 3.01
C ASN A 228 36.73 -23.49 4.08
N ASN A 229 37.14 -23.52 5.36
CA ASN A 229 36.32 -23.00 6.46
C ASN A 229 36.08 -21.50 6.34
N GLN A 230 37.10 -20.75 5.91
CA GLN A 230 36.97 -19.31 5.69
C GLN A 230 36.07 -18.99 4.49
N GLN A 231 36.15 -19.75 3.40
CA GLN A 231 35.24 -19.63 2.25
C GLN A 231 33.78 -19.88 2.64
N VAL A 232 33.50 -20.85 3.51
CA VAL A 232 32.14 -21.13 3.98
C VAL A 232 31.59 -19.94 4.79
N VAL A 233 32.39 -19.39 5.71
CA VAL A 233 32.01 -18.21 6.50
C VAL A 233 31.76 -17.01 5.60
N GLU A 234 32.66 -16.74 4.64
CA GLU A 234 32.49 -15.67 3.66
C GLU A 234 31.24 -15.87 2.79
N GLY A 235 30.91 -17.10 2.40
CA GLY A 235 29.69 -17.44 1.68
C GLY A 235 28.42 -17.08 2.48
N ILE A 236 28.39 -17.41 3.77
CA ILE A 236 27.28 -17.05 4.66
C ILE A 236 27.20 -15.53 4.86
N LEU A 237 28.33 -14.85 5.04
CA LEU A 237 28.39 -13.38 5.14
C LEU A 237 27.91 -12.70 3.86
N ASN A 238 28.21 -13.26 2.69
CA ASN A 238 27.72 -12.73 1.41
C ASN A 238 26.20 -12.93 1.26
N ASN A 239 25.66 -14.09 1.66
CA ASN A 239 24.21 -14.31 1.70
C ASN A 239 23.52 -13.32 2.66
N LEU A 240 24.11 -13.11 3.85
CA LEU A 240 23.62 -12.13 4.82
C LEU A 240 23.64 -10.71 4.23
N ALA A 241 24.71 -10.32 3.55
CA ALA A 241 24.82 -9.02 2.88
C ALA A 241 23.74 -8.84 1.79
N GLU A 242 23.46 -9.88 1.00
CA GLU A 242 22.39 -9.85 -0.02
C GLU A 242 21.01 -9.65 0.61
N LYS A 243 20.71 -10.36 1.70
CA LYS A 243 19.44 -10.21 2.44
C LYS A 243 19.30 -8.81 3.06
N ILE A 244 20.37 -8.27 3.63
CA ILE A 244 20.40 -6.89 4.16
C ILE A 244 20.16 -5.88 3.03
N ALA A 245 20.80 -6.05 1.87
CA ALA A 245 20.60 -5.18 0.70
C ALA A 245 19.16 -5.23 0.18
N LYS A 246 18.54 -6.42 0.16
CA LYS A 246 17.13 -6.59 -0.18
C LYS A 246 16.22 -5.89 0.83
N PHE A 247 16.48 -6.03 2.12
CA PHE A 247 15.72 -5.35 3.17
C PHE A 247 15.85 -3.82 3.08
N LYS A 248 17.06 -3.31 2.85
CA LYS A 248 17.31 -1.89 2.56
C LYS A 248 16.47 -1.41 1.38
N THR A 249 16.49 -2.14 0.28
CA THR A 249 15.70 -1.81 -0.91
C THR A 249 14.21 -1.74 -0.59
N GLU A 250 13.68 -2.66 0.24
CA GLU A 250 12.28 -2.64 0.68
C GLU A 250 11.95 -1.40 1.54
N VAL A 251 12.86 -1.01 2.44
CA VAL A 251 12.70 0.18 3.29
C VAL A 251 12.76 1.46 2.45
N GLU A 252 13.73 1.58 1.54
CA GLU A 252 13.90 2.73 0.65
C GLU A 252 12.73 2.90 -0.34
N THR A 253 12.24 1.78 -0.91
CA THR A 253 11.06 1.79 -1.78
C THR A 253 9.83 2.24 -1.01
N THR A 254 9.64 1.76 0.22
CA THR A 254 8.53 2.18 1.09
C THR A 254 8.62 3.66 1.45
N GLU A 255 9.81 4.17 1.78
CA GLU A 255 10.01 5.60 2.03
C GLU A 255 9.64 6.43 0.81
N THR A 256 10.20 6.09 -0.34
CA THR A 256 10.00 6.82 -1.59
C THR A 256 8.53 6.83 -1.99
N TYR A 257 7.83 5.70 -1.78
CA TYR A 257 6.42 5.55 -2.08
C TYR A 257 5.53 6.57 -1.36
N TYR A 258 5.78 6.84 -0.07
CA TYR A 258 5.00 7.77 0.75
C TYR A 258 5.59 9.20 0.81
N LYS A 259 6.70 9.44 0.11
CA LYS A 259 7.39 10.74 0.10
C LYS A 259 6.66 11.74 -0.78
N THR A 260 5.67 12.41 -0.20
CA THR A 260 4.96 13.54 -0.83
C THR A 260 5.20 14.81 -0.02
N SER A 261 5.60 15.90 -0.70
CA SER A 261 5.81 17.20 -0.05
C SER A 261 4.53 17.68 0.65
N LYS A 262 4.66 18.40 1.78
CA LYS A 262 3.51 18.95 2.51
C LYS A 262 2.62 19.81 1.59
N LYS A 263 3.24 20.64 0.74
CA LYS A 263 2.53 21.48 -0.25
C LYS A 263 1.70 20.62 -1.21
N THR A 264 2.27 19.55 -1.73
CA THR A 264 1.56 18.63 -2.64
C THR A 264 0.43 17.90 -1.93
N LYS A 265 0.61 17.46 -0.67
CA LYS A 265 -0.47 16.83 0.12
C LYS A 265 -1.66 17.77 0.30
N VAL A 266 -1.41 19.04 0.65
CA VAL A 266 -2.48 20.06 0.77
C VAL A 266 -3.16 20.29 -0.57
N GLN A 267 -2.41 20.43 -1.66
CA GLN A 267 -2.98 20.60 -2.99
C GLN A 267 -3.88 19.42 -3.40
N LEU A 268 -3.42 18.17 -3.19
CA LEU A 268 -4.22 16.97 -3.47
C LEU A 268 -5.47 16.91 -2.61
N PHE A 269 -5.36 17.28 -1.33
CA PHE A 269 -6.51 17.36 -0.43
C PHE A 269 -7.56 18.36 -0.91
N LEU A 270 -7.13 19.56 -1.35
CA LEU A 270 -8.05 20.58 -1.89
C LEU A 270 -8.71 20.12 -3.19
N ILE A 271 -7.96 19.47 -4.09
CA ILE A 271 -8.51 18.90 -5.34
C ILE A 271 -9.55 17.81 -5.05
N TYR A 272 -9.25 16.93 -4.10
CA TYR A 272 -10.15 15.87 -3.66
C TYR A 272 -11.42 16.46 -3.01
N LEU A 273 -11.28 17.45 -2.13
CA LEU A 273 -12.41 18.14 -1.51
C LEU A 273 -13.28 18.87 -2.55
N GLY A 274 -12.66 19.53 -3.54
CA GLY A 274 -13.39 20.19 -4.62
C GLY A 274 -14.24 19.22 -5.42
N LEU A 275 -13.74 18.00 -5.69
CA LEU A 275 -14.52 16.97 -6.36
C LEU A 275 -15.68 16.44 -5.51
N ILE A 276 -15.46 16.24 -4.20
CA ILE A 276 -16.52 15.87 -3.25
C ILE A 276 -17.63 16.93 -3.26
N ILE A 277 -17.27 18.22 -3.19
CA ILE A 277 -18.23 19.32 -3.19
C ILE A 277 -19.05 19.33 -4.49
N ALA A 278 -18.38 19.26 -5.65
CA ALA A 278 -19.07 19.28 -6.95
C ALA A 278 -20.05 18.11 -7.12
N LEU A 279 -19.64 16.91 -6.72
CA LEU A 279 -20.49 15.72 -6.76
C LEU A 279 -21.62 15.79 -5.73
N SER A 280 -21.37 16.35 -4.54
CA SER A 280 -22.39 16.55 -3.50
C SER A 280 -23.48 17.51 -3.97
N ILE A 281 -23.09 18.65 -4.52
CA ILE A 281 -24.02 19.63 -5.12
C ILE A 281 -24.86 18.95 -6.21
N SER A 282 -24.22 18.18 -7.10
CA SER A 282 -24.92 17.47 -8.17
C SER A 282 -25.92 16.44 -7.62
N TYR A 283 -25.50 15.64 -6.62
CA TYR A 283 -26.35 14.65 -5.97
C TYR A 283 -27.58 15.30 -5.32
N PHE A 284 -27.38 16.35 -4.52
CA PHE A 284 -28.49 17.06 -3.87
C PHE A 284 -29.43 17.70 -4.89
N TYR A 285 -28.88 18.33 -5.92
CA TYR A 285 -29.66 18.92 -7.00
C TYR A 285 -30.52 17.88 -7.73
N GLY A 286 -29.94 16.73 -8.11
CA GLY A 286 -30.69 15.63 -8.73
C GLY A 286 -31.78 15.07 -7.80
N ASN A 287 -31.47 14.92 -6.50
CA ASN A 287 -32.43 14.44 -5.50
C ASN A 287 -33.61 15.39 -5.35
N GLU A 288 -33.36 16.70 -5.25
CA GLU A 288 -34.41 17.72 -5.11
C GLU A 288 -35.36 17.71 -6.32
N ILE A 289 -34.80 17.58 -7.53
CA ILE A 289 -35.58 17.45 -8.75
C ILE A 289 -36.46 16.18 -8.74
N LEU A 290 -35.90 15.04 -8.36
CA LEU A 290 -36.62 13.76 -8.31
C LEU A 290 -37.75 13.79 -7.28
N MET A 291 -37.50 14.35 -6.11
CA MET A 291 -38.48 14.44 -5.02
C MET A 291 -39.61 15.44 -5.32
N SER A 292 -39.37 16.42 -6.17
CA SER A 292 -40.38 17.38 -6.65
C SER A 292 -41.15 16.89 -7.88
N HIS A 293 -40.77 15.77 -8.49
CA HIS A 293 -41.44 15.26 -9.69
C HIS A 293 -42.77 14.56 -9.35
N PRO A 294 -43.90 14.95 -9.98
CA PRO A 294 -45.24 14.44 -9.63
C PRO A 294 -45.39 12.92 -9.75
N GLU A 295 -44.77 12.32 -10.76
CA GLU A 295 -44.82 10.87 -10.98
C GLU A 295 -44.11 10.08 -9.88
N ILE A 296 -43.01 10.61 -9.34
CA ILE A 296 -42.22 9.97 -8.28
C ILE A 296 -42.92 10.13 -6.94
N GLN A 297 -43.50 11.30 -6.66
CA GLN A 297 -44.34 11.49 -5.47
C GLN A 297 -45.52 10.51 -5.44
N LYS A 298 -46.12 10.21 -6.60
CA LYS A 298 -47.22 9.25 -6.71
C LYS A 298 -46.78 7.81 -6.45
N ILE A 299 -45.50 7.48 -6.71
CA ILE A 299 -44.91 6.17 -6.41
C ILE A 299 -44.49 6.08 -4.94
N MET A 300 -43.91 7.14 -4.35
CA MET A 300 -43.46 7.15 -2.95
C MET A 300 -44.61 7.24 -1.95
N ASN A 301 -45.76 7.81 -2.33
CA ASN A 301 -46.97 7.87 -1.50
C ASN A 301 -47.85 6.61 -1.61
N ARG A 302 -47.36 5.53 -2.23
CA ARG A 302 -47.99 4.21 -2.30
C ARG A 302 -47.17 3.20 -1.51
#